data_AF-A0A963BWB6-F1
#
_entry.id   AF-A0A963BWB6-F1
#
_cell.length_a   1.000
_cell.length_b   1.000
_cell.length_c   1.000
_cell.angle_alpha   90.00
_cell.angle_beta   90.00
_cell.angle_gamma   90.00
#
_symmetry.space_group_name_H-M   'P 1'
#
loop_
_entity.id
_entity.type
_entity.pdbx_description
1 polymer ?
#
loop_
_entity_poly.entity_id
_entity_poly.type
_entity_poly.pdbx_seq_one_letter_code
_entity_poly.pdbx_strand_id
1 'polypeptide(L)'
;MSSMRSIVIPIREVSPVAGQDRRWCGHIQVPGRTAETHVLILERGGRLIGIPALCPHDGSRMDRCRSDAEGNLICGAHGLKVPVESNVQSFDVEERDGQYFLQRKDCLPDFGEADEVSSLREELDALREANSVLESQVTSISEVMEGMIAELSEKSQQLEKRSREQGRLGRFVDNVINSMENLLIVLDAKGRISQINAAVTRELGFRAADVLNEPSDVLLSPQSLEALREATANAYLPTGLTLFRTILERGQLAFETALAHAAGGDARKHFIIRGTPLYERSGKLEGAVLVASDITLLREREKQLQLSEQRFRDFSAVSSDGFWEVDASLCFNRPVFGREDLVGVNLFSIASNETDAQRRSLADIDAVMARHEEFRDFEFQLSEPVAGWD
;
A
#
# COMPACT_ATOMS: atom_id res chain seq x y z
N MET A 1 -86.14 1.15 -26.88
CA MET A 1 -86.03 2.40 -27.65
C MET A 1 -85.37 3.46 -26.77
N SER A 2 -84.04 3.44 -26.66
CA SER A 2 -83.29 4.49 -25.95
C SER A 2 -82.82 5.49 -27.00
N SER A 3 -83.47 6.65 -27.03
CA SER A 3 -83.09 7.77 -27.88
C SER A 3 -81.77 8.34 -27.38
N MET A 4 -80.67 8.06 -28.09
CA MET A 4 -79.39 8.74 -27.93
C MET A 4 -79.62 10.23 -28.20
N ARG A 5 -79.72 11.03 -27.14
CA ARG A 5 -79.65 12.49 -27.28
C ARG A 5 -78.23 12.84 -27.70
N SER A 6 -78.04 13.19 -28.97
CA SER A 6 -76.85 13.92 -29.40
C SER A 6 -76.75 15.18 -28.54
N ILE A 7 -75.77 15.24 -27.65
CA ILE A 7 -75.54 16.43 -26.85
C ILE A 7 -74.89 17.45 -27.78
N VAL A 8 -75.69 18.40 -28.25
CA VAL A 8 -75.24 19.51 -29.08
C VAL A 8 -74.87 20.66 -28.15
N ILE A 9 -73.60 21.07 -28.15
CA ILE A 9 -73.12 22.17 -27.28
C ILE A 9 -72.94 23.42 -28.15
N PRO A 10 -73.64 24.54 -27.87
CA PRO A 10 -73.45 25.78 -28.62
C PRO A 10 -72.09 26.40 -28.32
N ILE A 11 -71.41 26.87 -29.35
CA ILE A 11 -70.18 27.66 -29.24
C ILE A 11 -70.57 29.14 -29.20
N ARG A 12 -70.22 29.82 -28.11
CA ARG A 12 -70.53 31.23 -27.86
C ARG A 12 -69.38 32.14 -28.31
N GLU A 13 -69.72 33.39 -28.59
CA GLU A 13 -68.75 34.46 -28.91
C GLU A 13 -67.78 34.11 -30.05
N VAL A 14 -68.31 33.45 -31.08
CA VAL A 14 -67.50 33.03 -32.22
C VAL A 14 -67.04 34.26 -33.01
N SER A 15 -65.73 34.45 -33.09
CA SER A 15 -65.10 35.57 -33.80
C SER A 15 -63.98 35.08 -34.72
N PRO A 16 -63.81 35.67 -35.92
CA PRO A 16 -62.73 35.30 -36.83
C PRO A 16 -61.37 35.70 -36.25
N VAL A 17 -60.37 34.84 -36.46
CA VAL A 17 -59.00 35.12 -36.00
C VAL A 17 -58.33 36.10 -36.97
N ALA A 18 -57.99 37.30 -36.50
CA ALA A 18 -57.35 38.33 -37.32
C ALA A 18 -56.07 37.81 -38.00
N GLY A 19 -56.03 37.88 -39.33
CA GLY A 19 -54.87 37.47 -40.15
C GLY A 19 -54.81 35.98 -40.49
N GLN A 20 -55.85 35.20 -40.18
CA GLN A 20 -55.97 33.79 -40.57
C GLN A 20 -57.32 33.56 -41.25
N ASP A 21 -57.31 33.35 -42.56
CA ASP A 21 -58.52 32.94 -43.28
C ASP A 21 -58.95 31.55 -42.80
N ARG A 22 -60.26 31.33 -42.65
CA ARG A 22 -60.86 30.04 -42.26
C ARG A 22 -60.56 29.56 -40.83
N ARG A 23 -60.38 30.50 -39.90
CA ARG A 23 -60.23 30.21 -38.46
C ARG A 23 -61.10 31.11 -37.61
N TRP A 24 -61.73 30.51 -36.61
CA TRP A 24 -62.56 31.21 -35.64
C TRP A 24 -62.25 30.75 -34.23
N CYS A 25 -62.37 31.65 -33.26
CA CYS A 25 -62.26 31.34 -31.83
C CYS A 25 -63.62 31.52 -31.18
N GLY A 26 -63.94 30.68 -30.21
CA GLY A 26 -65.16 30.79 -29.41
C GLY A 26 -65.04 30.06 -28.08
N HIS A 27 -66.10 30.13 -27.29
CA HIS A 27 -66.13 29.56 -25.94
C HIS A 27 -67.24 28.51 -25.83
N ILE A 28 -66.92 27.37 -25.23
CA ILE A 28 -67.91 26.34 -24.90
C ILE A 28 -68.02 26.16 -23.39
N GLN A 29 -69.25 26.00 -22.90
CA GLN A 29 -69.52 25.53 -21.55
C GLN A 29 -69.74 24.02 -21.61
N VAL A 30 -68.75 23.24 -21.19
CA VAL A 30 -68.89 21.77 -21.11
C VAL A 30 -69.72 21.42 -19.86
N PRO A 31 -70.79 20.62 -19.98
CA PRO A 31 -71.55 20.16 -18.82
C PRO A 31 -70.62 19.46 -17.80
N GLY A 32 -70.60 19.94 -16.56
CA GLY A 32 -69.76 19.38 -15.48
C GLY A 32 -68.41 20.06 -15.27
N ARG A 33 -67.99 21.03 -16.12
CA ARG A 33 -66.86 21.92 -15.82
C ARG A 33 -67.36 23.30 -15.40
N THR A 34 -66.70 23.89 -14.39
CA THR A 34 -66.99 25.25 -13.92
C THR A 34 -66.39 26.34 -14.80
N ALA A 35 -65.28 26.04 -15.49
CA ALA A 35 -64.60 26.98 -16.37
C ALA A 35 -65.04 26.82 -17.83
N GLU A 36 -65.26 27.94 -18.52
CA GLU A 36 -65.44 27.98 -19.97
C GLU A 36 -64.17 27.50 -20.68
N THR A 37 -64.34 26.66 -21.69
CA THR A 37 -63.22 26.17 -22.50
C THR A 37 -63.15 26.97 -23.78
N HIS A 38 -62.02 27.63 -24.00
CA HIS A 38 -61.74 28.36 -25.24
C HIS A 38 -61.38 27.36 -26.34
N VAL A 39 -62.10 27.42 -27.46
CA VAL A 39 -61.95 26.51 -28.61
C VAL A 39 -61.58 27.27 -29.87
N LEU A 40 -60.77 26.61 -30.71
CA LEU A 40 -60.37 27.05 -32.02
C LEU A 40 -61.08 26.18 -33.06
N ILE A 41 -61.83 26.82 -33.95
CA ILE A 41 -62.55 26.20 -35.06
C ILE A 41 -61.73 26.43 -36.33
N LEU A 42 -61.47 25.36 -37.07
CA LEU A 42 -60.76 25.37 -38.35
C LEU A 42 -61.63 24.78 -39.44
N GLU A 43 -61.75 25.45 -40.59
CA GLU A 43 -62.42 24.88 -41.77
C GLU A 43 -61.42 24.13 -42.65
N ARG A 44 -61.72 22.86 -42.95
CA ARG A 44 -60.92 21.97 -43.79
C ARG A 44 -61.77 21.15 -44.73
N GLY A 45 -61.48 21.24 -46.03
CA GLY A 45 -62.19 20.43 -47.03
C GLY A 45 -63.72 20.58 -46.99
N GLY A 46 -64.23 21.73 -46.55
CA GLY A 46 -65.66 21.99 -46.36
C GLY A 46 -66.26 21.46 -45.05
N ARG A 47 -65.44 21.03 -44.09
CA ARG A 47 -65.86 20.62 -42.73
C ARG A 47 -65.25 21.54 -41.68
N LEU A 48 -66.00 21.85 -40.64
CA LEU A 48 -65.52 22.62 -39.49
C LEU A 48 -65.10 21.65 -38.39
N ILE A 49 -63.88 21.81 -37.88
CA ILE A 49 -63.31 20.98 -36.81
C ILE A 49 -62.93 21.91 -35.66
N GLY A 50 -63.38 21.57 -34.46
CA GLY A 50 -63.06 22.27 -33.23
C GLY A 50 -61.98 21.54 -32.44
N ILE A 51 -61.00 22.28 -31.94
CA ILE A 51 -59.99 21.80 -30.98
C ILE A 51 -59.87 22.82 -29.82
N PRO A 52 -59.33 22.46 -28.65
CA PRO A 52 -59.00 23.44 -27.63
C PRO A 52 -58.05 24.52 -28.17
N ALA A 53 -58.25 25.78 -27.80
CA ALA A 53 -57.41 26.89 -28.26
C ALA A 53 -56.04 26.98 -27.56
N LEU A 54 -55.74 26.03 -26.67
CA LEU A 54 -54.49 25.92 -25.91
C LEU A 54 -53.75 24.66 -26.32
N CYS A 55 -52.42 24.74 -26.42
CA CYS A 55 -51.58 23.60 -26.78
C CYS A 55 -51.62 22.52 -25.69
N PRO A 56 -51.80 21.23 -26.02
CA PRO A 56 -51.83 20.15 -25.04
C PRO A 56 -50.48 19.93 -24.32
N HIS A 57 -49.38 20.39 -24.91
CA HIS A 57 -48.04 20.20 -24.34
C HIS A 57 -47.72 21.23 -23.23
N ASP A 58 -48.14 22.49 -23.40
CA ASP A 58 -47.65 23.62 -22.59
C ASP A 58 -48.69 24.74 -22.37
N GLY A 59 -49.94 24.56 -22.83
CA GLY A 59 -51.02 25.52 -22.62
C GLY A 59 -50.90 26.83 -23.41
N SER A 60 -49.93 26.98 -24.31
CA SER A 60 -49.79 28.17 -25.16
C SER A 60 -50.97 28.37 -26.14
N ARG A 61 -51.36 29.63 -26.42
CA ARG A 61 -52.46 29.94 -27.35
C ARG A 61 -52.15 29.50 -28.78
N MET A 62 -53.10 28.81 -29.41
CA MET A 62 -52.93 28.22 -30.74
C MET A 62 -53.63 29.00 -31.87
N ASP A 63 -54.38 30.05 -31.54
CA ASP A 63 -55.14 30.88 -32.49
C ASP A 63 -54.30 31.36 -33.69
N ARG A 64 -53.07 31.82 -33.42
CA ARG A 64 -52.12 32.33 -34.44
C ARG A 64 -51.06 31.34 -34.90
N CYS A 65 -51.15 30.06 -34.52
CA CYS A 65 -50.14 29.06 -34.87
C CYS A 65 -50.20 28.69 -36.37
N ARG A 66 -49.04 28.54 -37.01
CA ARG A 66 -48.94 28.14 -38.42
C ARG A 66 -49.43 26.70 -38.62
N SER A 67 -50.12 26.43 -39.75
CA SER A 67 -50.42 25.05 -40.18
C SER A 67 -49.32 24.50 -41.10
N ASP A 68 -49.02 23.22 -40.98
CA ASP A 68 -48.19 22.49 -41.96
C ASP A 68 -49.01 22.03 -43.18
N ALA A 69 -48.36 21.35 -44.13
CA ALA A 69 -48.99 20.86 -45.37
C ALA A 69 -50.02 19.74 -45.13
N GLU A 70 -49.90 19.01 -44.02
CA GLU A 70 -50.85 18.00 -43.54
C GLU A 70 -51.97 18.64 -42.71
N GLY A 71 -51.83 19.93 -42.41
CA GLY A 71 -52.77 20.70 -41.63
C GLY A 71 -52.61 20.55 -40.10
N ASN A 72 -51.55 19.97 -39.60
CA ASN A 72 -51.28 20.03 -38.16
C ASN A 72 -50.93 21.47 -37.76
N LEU A 73 -51.32 21.88 -36.55
CA LEU A 73 -50.90 23.17 -36.00
C LEU A 73 -49.51 23.03 -35.41
N ILE A 74 -48.58 23.87 -35.84
CA ILE A 74 -47.25 23.94 -35.25
C ILE A 74 -47.29 24.96 -34.12
N CYS A 75 -47.11 24.51 -32.89
CA CYS A 75 -47.10 25.41 -31.74
C CYS A 75 -45.93 26.39 -31.83
N GLY A 76 -46.19 27.69 -31.76
CA GLY A 76 -45.16 28.72 -31.84
C GLY A 76 -44.18 28.74 -30.64
N ALA A 77 -44.55 28.16 -29.50
CA ALA A 77 -43.73 28.17 -28.28
C ALA A 77 -42.63 27.10 -28.30
N HIS A 78 -42.93 25.89 -28.78
CA HIS A 78 -42.02 24.73 -28.69
C HIS A 78 -41.91 23.95 -30.01
N GLY A 79 -42.54 24.40 -31.10
CA GLY A 79 -42.38 23.84 -32.44
C GLY A 79 -43.00 22.45 -32.67
N LEU A 80 -43.68 21.88 -31.68
CA LEU A 80 -44.32 20.57 -31.82
C LEU A 80 -45.60 20.66 -32.65
N LYS A 81 -45.86 19.61 -33.42
CA LYS A 81 -47.08 19.44 -34.21
C LYS A 81 -48.23 19.00 -33.31
N VAL A 82 -49.35 19.69 -33.40
CA VAL A 82 -50.63 19.31 -32.80
C VAL A 82 -51.52 18.84 -33.94
N PRO A 83 -51.85 17.53 -34.00
CA PRO A 83 -52.79 17.04 -34.99
C PRO A 83 -54.15 17.69 -34.79
N VAL A 84 -54.85 17.99 -35.89
CA VAL A 84 -56.19 18.60 -35.85
C VAL A 84 -57.28 17.55 -36.06
N GLU A 85 -57.11 16.62 -37.01
CA GLU A 85 -58.10 15.58 -37.31
C GLU A 85 -57.95 14.31 -36.47
N SER A 86 -56.71 13.92 -36.16
CA SER A 86 -56.40 12.73 -35.35
C SER A 86 -56.23 13.04 -33.87
N ASN A 87 -56.60 14.24 -33.43
CA ASN A 87 -56.52 14.62 -32.03
C ASN A 87 -57.67 13.97 -31.25
N VAL A 88 -57.34 13.34 -30.12
CA VAL A 88 -58.34 12.81 -29.18
C VAL A 88 -59.27 13.91 -28.65
N GLN A 89 -58.80 15.16 -28.65
CA GLN A 89 -59.59 16.35 -28.26
C GLN A 89 -60.14 17.12 -29.47
N SER A 90 -60.23 16.51 -30.66
CA SER A 90 -60.92 17.10 -31.81
C SER A 90 -62.41 16.76 -31.80
N PHE A 91 -63.23 17.72 -32.24
CA PHE A 91 -64.67 17.57 -32.32
C PHE A 91 -65.18 18.10 -33.65
N ASP A 92 -66.24 17.50 -34.18
CA ASP A 92 -66.88 18.01 -35.39
C ASP A 92 -67.75 19.22 -35.02
N VAL A 93 -67.69 20.28 -35.83
CA VAL A 93 -68.47 21.50 -35.63
C VAL A 93 -69.48 21.62 -36.77
N GLU A 94 -70.73 21.87 -36.42
CA GLU A 94 -71.82 22.09 -37.38
C GLU A 94 -72.26 23.56 -37.29
N GLU A 95 -72.37 24.22 -38.43
CA GLU A 95 -72.93 25.58 -38.53
C GLU A 95 -74.42 25.49 -38.90
N ARG A 96 -75.30 26.07 -38.07
CA ARG A 96 -76.74 26.19 -38.33
C ARG A 96 -77.18 27.63 -38.10
N ASP A 97 -77.76 28.25 -39.12
CA ASP A 97 -78.30 29.63 -39.07
C ASP A 97 -77.30 30.67 -38.50
N GLY A 98 -76.01 30.55 -38.84
CA GLY A 98 -74.95 31.46 -38.36
C GLY A 98 -74.48 31.21 -36.92
N GLN A 99 -74.91 30.11 -36.29
CA GLN A 99 -74.42 29.64 -34.99
C GLN A 99 -73.64 28.33 -35.14
N TYR A 100 -72.57 28.19 -34.36
CA TYR A 100 -71.70 27.01 -34.40
C TYR A 100 -72.00 26.08 -33.23
N PHE A 101 -72.10 24.78 -33.51
CA PHE A 101 -72.45 23.75 -32.54
C PHE A 101 -71.43 22.62 -32.57
N LEU A 102 -71.02 22.14 -31.39
CA LEU A 102 -70.12 21.00 -31.24
C LEU A 102 -70.91 19.69 -31.27
N GLN A 103 -70.50 18.76 -32.15
CA GLN A 103 -71.01 17.40 -32.27
C GLN A 103 -69.93 16.42 -31.79
N ARG A 104 -70.25 15.60 -30.78
CA ARG A 104 -69.31 14.61 -30.25
C ARG A 104 -69.19 13.42 -31.20
N LYS A 105 -67.96 12.92 -31.39
CA LYS A 105 -67.61 11.89 -32.38
C LYS A 105 -67.55 10.46 -31.84
N ASP A 106 -68.40 10.11 -30.87
CA ASP A 106 -68.39 8.76 -30.29
C ASP A 106 -69.65 7.98 -30.63
N CYS A 107 -69.54 7.14 -31.66
CA CYS A 107 -70.27 5.88 -31.71
C CYS A 107 -69.43 4.85 -30.94
N LEU A 108 -69.91 4.40 -29.78
CA LEU A 108 -69.40 3.17 -29.16
C LEU A 108 -70.10 1.98 -29.84
N PRO A 109 -69.40 0.91 -30.24
CA PRO A 109 -70.04 -0.34 -30.62
C PRO A 109 -70.67 -1.01 -29.40
N ASP A 110 -71.88 -1.54 -29.61
CA ASP A 110 -72.72 -2.23 -28.62
C ASP A 110 -72.13 -3.64 -28.35
N PHE A 111 -71.50 -3.83 -27.19
CA PHE A 111 -71.08 -5.15 -26.68
C PHE A 111 -71.69 -5.35 -25.29
N GLY A 112 -72.27 -6.54 -25.06
CA GLY A 112 -73.05 -6.83 -23.85
C GLY A 112 -72.19 -6.82 -22.57
N GLU A 113 -72.64 -6.07 -21.57
CA GLU A 113 -72.00 -5.84 -20.25
C GLU A 113 -71.55 -7.11 -19.48
N ALA A 114 -72.00 -8.30 -19.87
CA ALA A 114 -71.64 -9.56 -19.20
C ALA A 114 -70.27 -10.10 -19.62
N ASP A 115 -69.82 -9.85 -20.85
CA ASP A 115 -68.58 -10.45 -21.40
C ASP A 115 -67.33 -9.66 -20.97
N GLU A 116 -67.42 -8.33 -20.93
CA GLU A 116 -66.36 -7.45 -20.43
C GLU A 116 -66.11 -7.62 -18.93
N VAL A 117 -67.16 -7.80 -18.13
CA VAL A 117 -67.02 -8.03 -16.68
C VAL A 117 -66.37 -9.38 -16.39
N SER A 118 -66.58 -10.38 -17.25
CA SER A 118 -65.88 -11.68 -17.13
C SER A 118 -64.41 -11.55 -17.50
N SER A 119 -64.10 -10.91 -18.63
CA SER A 119 -62.72 -10.71 -19.09
C SER A 119 -61.89 -9.89 -18.11
N LEU A 120 -62.45 -8.81 -17.55
CA LEU A 120 -61.76 -7.99 -16.53
C LEU A 120 -61.54 -8.75 -15.22
N ARG A 121 -62.42 -9.69 -14.85
CA ARG A 121 -62.22 -10.53 -13.67
C ARG A 121 -61.09 -11.53 -13.87
N GLU A 122 -61.02 -12.16 -15.06
CA GLU A 122 -59.91 -13.04 -15.43
C GLU A 122 -58.58 -12.29 -15.43
N GLU A 123 -58.54 -11.07 -15.96
CA GLU A 123 -57.33 -10.23 -15.98
C GLU A 123 -56.93 -9.79 -14.56
N LEU A 124 -57.89 -9.45 -13.70
CA LEU A 124 -57.63 -9.11 -12.30
C LEU A 124 -57.07 -10.29 -11.50
N ASP A 125 -57.60 -11.50 -11.73
CA ASP A 125 -57.13 -12.70 -11.04
C ASP A 125 -55.73 -13.11 -11.53
N ALA A 126 -55.44 -12.98 -12.83
CA ALA A 126 -54.09 -13.16 -13.37
C ALA A 126 -53.08 -12.14 -12.80
N LEU A 127 -53.49 -10.87 -12.65
CA LEU A 127 -52.65 -9.83 -12.04
C LEU A 127 -52.40 -10.10 -10.55
N ARG A 128 -53.38 -10.60 -9.82
CA ARG A 128 -53.22 -10.99 -8.40
C ARG A 128 -52.25 -12.16 -8.25
N GLU A 129 -52.34 -13.15 -9.13
CA GLU A 129 -51.42 -14.29 -9.13
C GLU A 129 -49.99 -13.84 -9.47
N ALA A 130 -49.82 -13.00 -10.49
CA ALA A 130 -48.53 -12.41 -10.84
C ALA A 130 -47.93 -11.56 -9.70
N ASN A 131 -48.75 -10.74 -9.02
CA ASN A 131 -48.32 -9.98 -7.86
C ASN A 131 -47.89 -10.88 -6.70
N SER A 132 -48.64 -11.95 -6.41
CA SER A 132 -48.25 -12.90 -5.35
C SER A 132 -46.90 -13.56 -5.63
N VAL A 133 -46.62 -13.90 -6.90
CA VAL A 133 -45.32 -14.47 -7.32
C VAL A 133 -44.20 -13.43 -7.17
N LEU A 134 -44.44 -12.19 -7.60
CA LEU A 134 -43.48 -11.10 -7.44
C LEU A 134 -43.17 -10.80 -5.96
N GLU A 135 -44.19 -10.77 -5.10
CA GLU A 135 -44.02 -10.58 -3.65
C GLU A 135 -43.17 -11.70 -3.03
N SER A 136 -43.39 -12.96 -3.45
CA SER A 136 -42.57 -14.09 -3.01
C SER A 136 -41.12 -13.98 -3.51
N GLN A 137 -40.89 -13.58 -4.77
CA GLN A 137 -39.55 -13.36 -5.31
C GLN A 137 -38.82 -12.23 -4.59
N VAL A 138 -39.50 -11.11 -4.33
CA VAL A 138 -38.91 -9.97 -3.60
C VAL A 138 -38.50 -10.41 -2.19
N THR A 139 -39.32 -11.22 -1.52
CA THR A 139 -39.00 -11.76 -0.19
C THR A 139 -37.76 -12.66 -0.25
N SER A 140 -37.71 -13.60 -1.21
CA SER A 140 -36.56 -14.51 -1.37
C SER A 140 -35.25 -13.77 -1.70
N ILE A 141 -35.30 -12.77 -2.58
CA ILE A 141 -34.13 -11.94 -2.91
C ILE A 141 -33.68 -11.14 -1.69
N SER A 142 -34.62 -10.62 -0.89
CA SER A 142 -34.31 -9.86 0.32
C SER A 142 -33.58 -10.72 1.35
N GLU A 143 -34.03 -11.96 1.58
CA GLU A 143 -33.36 -12.91 2.47
C GLU A 143 -31.94 -13.25 2.00
N VAL A 144 -31.75 -13.50 0.70
CA VAL A 144 -30.42 -13.75 0.13
C VAL A 144 -29.52 -12.53 0.27
N MET A 145 -30.05 -11.32 0.03
CA MET A 145 -29.30 -10.08 0.13
C MET A 145 -28.88 -9.79 1.58
N GLU A 146 -29.75 -10.02 2.56
CA GLU A 146 -29.42 -9.90 3.98
C GLU A 146 -28.29 -10.85 4.39
N GLY A 147 -28.35 -12.11 3.93
CA GLY A 147 -27.26 -13.08 4.13
C GLY A 147 -25.94 -12.64 3.52
N MET A 148 -25.97 -12.12 2.28
CA MET A 148 -24.78 -11.63 1.59
C MET A 148 -24.19 -10.38 2.26
N ILE A 149 -25.02 -9.46 2.75
CA ILE A 149 -24.57 -8.28 3.50
C ILE A 149 -23.88 -8.70 4.81
N ALA A 150 -24.43 -9.69 5.51
CA ALA A 150 -23.80 -10.23 6.72
C ALA A 150 -22.43 -10.84 6.41
N GLU A 151 -22.32 -11.68 5.36
CA GLU A 151 -21.05 -12.29 4.94
C GLU A 151 -20.01 -11.25 4.51
N LEU A 152 -20.42 -10.25 3.70
CA LEU A 152 -19.55 -9.16 3.28
C LEU A 152 -19.04 -8.33 4.46
N SER A 153 -19.91 -8.05 5.43
CA SER A 153 -19.56 -7.32 6.65
C SER A 153 -18.53 -8.11 7.47
N GLU A 154 -18.73 -9.41 7.65
CA GLU A 154 -17.79 -10.29 8.35
C GLU A 154 -16.43 -10.34 7.64
N LYS A 155 -16.42 -10.55 6.32
CA LYS A 155 -15.20 -10.60 5.52
C LYS A 155 -14.45 -9.28 5.51
N SER A 156 -15.17 -8.16 5.45
CA SER A 156 -14.60 -6.81 5.56
C SER A 156 -13.91 -6.61 6.92
N GLN A 157 -14.60 -6.94 8.02
CA GLN A 157 -14.01 -6.88 9.36
C GLN A 157 -12.77 -7.77 9.51
N GLN A 158 -12.78 -8.96 8.90
CA GLN A 158 -11.64 -9.87 8.94
C GLN A 158 -10.44 -9.31 8.16
N LEU A 159 -10.66 -8.72 6.98
CA LEU A 159 -9.63 -8.05 6.19
C LEU A 159 -9.05 -6.85 6.94
N GLU A 160 -9.89 -6.03 7.58
CA GLU A 160 -9.43 -4.92 8.40
C GLU A 160 -8.57 -5.39 9.57
N LYS A 161 -9.00 -6.44 10.30
CA LYS A 161 -8.19 -7.02 11.38
C LYS A 161 -6.83 -7.49 10.88
N ARG A 162 -6.79 -8.20 9.74
CA ARG A 162 -5.56 -8.71 9.14
C ARG A 162 -4.64 -7.58 8.65
N SER A 163 -5.20 -6.53 8.05
CA SER A 163 -4.45 -5.33 7.63
C SER A 163 -3.88 -4.58 8.84
N ARG A 164 -4.65 -4.40 9.92
CA ARG A 164 -4.16 -3.80 11.17
C ARG A 164 -3.04 -4.60 11.79
N GLU A 165 -3.15 -5.93 11.80
CA GLU A 165 -2.11 -6.82 12.32
C GLU A 165 -0.83 -6.77 11.47
N GLN A 166 -0.95 -6.80 10.13
CA GLN A 166 0.19 -6.61 9.23
C GLN A 166 0.86 -5.24 9.45
N GLY A 167 0.08 -4.17 9.59
CA GLY A 167 0.61 -2.83 9.89
C GLY A 167 1.26 -2.73 11.29
N ARG A 168 0.82 -3.53 12.26
CA ARG A 168 1.47 -3.63 13.58
C ARG A 168 2.81 -4.35 13.49
N LEU A 169 2.86 -5.49 12.79
CA LEU A 169 4.08 -6.26 12.58
C LEU A 169 5.11 -5.47 11.76
N GLY A 170 4.68 -4.78 10.70
CA GLY A 170 5.55 -3.91 9.90
C GLY A 170 6.23 -2.84 10.74
N ARG A 171 5.45 -2.07 11.51
CA ARG A 171 6.01 -1.05 12.43
C ARG A 171 6.93 -1.63 13.49
N PHE A 172 6.64 -2.83 14.00
CA PHE A 172 7.52 -3.50 14.95
C PHE A 172 8.87 -3.83 14.32
N VAL A 173 8.89 -4.44 13.13
CA VAL A 173 10.12 -4.76 12.39
C VAL A 173 10.91 -3.48 12.08
N ASP A 174 10.24 -2.44 11.59
CA ASP A 174 10.88 -1.14 11.32
C ASP A 174 11.52 -0.54 12.57
N ASN A 175 10.83 -0.59 13.72
CA ASN A 175 11.38 -0.09 14.99
C ASN A 175 12.59 -0.90 15.45
N VAL A 176 12.54 -2.22 15.34
CA VAL A 176 13.66 -3.10 15.70
C VAL A 176 14.87 -2.78 14.84
N ILE A 177 14.71 -2.73 13.51
CA ILE A 177 15.79 -2.43 12.56
C ILE A 177 16.40 -1.03 12.82
N ASN A 178 15.57 -0.03 13.09
CA ASN A 178 16.02 1.34 13.34
C ASN A 178 16.62 1.56 14.74
N SER A 179 16.34 0.67 15.69
CA SER A 179 16.94 0.68 17.02
C SER A 179 18.35 0.07 17.05
N MET A 180 18.75 -0.67 16.02
CA MET A 180 20.09 -1.27 15.94
C MET A 180 21.18 -0.20 15.79
N GLU A 181 22.34 -0.46 16.41
CA GLU A 181 23.54 0.37 16.26
C GLU A 181 24.34 0.02 14.99
N ASN A 182 24.30 -1.25 14.58
CA ASN A 182 24.90 -1.68 13.33
C ASN A 182 24.17 -1.05 12.13
N LEU A 183 24.93 -0.73 11.09
CA LEU A 183 24.38 -0.26 9.84
C LEU A 183 23.76 -1.45 9.11
N LEU A 184 22.49 -1.34 8.75
CA LEU A 184 21.78 -2.37 8.00
C LEU A 184 21.33 -1.80 6.68
N ILE A 185 21.71 -2.47 5.60
CA ILE A 185 21.33 -2.14 4.23
C ILE A 185 20.74 -3.39 3.58
N VAL A 186 19.57 -3.26 2.97
CA VAL A 186 18.93 -4.31 2.17
C VAL A 186 19.05 -3.93 0.71
N LEU A 187 19.45 -4.90 -0.11
CA LEU A 187 19.54 -4.79 -1.56
C LEU A 187 18.43 -5.60 -2.21
N ASP A 188 17.90 -5.13 -3.34
CA ASP A 188 16.98 -5.88 -4.19
C ASP A 188 17.71 -6.95 -5.03
N ALA A 189 16.95 -7.76 -5.78
CA ALA A 189 17.50 -8.77 -6.70
C ALA A 189 18.38 -8.20 -7.83
N LYS A 190 18.39 -6.87 -8.02
CA LYS A 190 19.22 -6.16 -9.01
C LYS A 190 20.45 -5.51 -8.35
N GLY A 191 20.67 -5.65 -7.05
CA GLY A 191 21.79 -5.06 -6.31
C GLY A 191 21.62 -3.57 -5.98
N ARG A 192 20.39 -3.06 -6.03
CA ARG A 192 20.07 -1.67 -5.65
C ARG A 192 19.58 -1.61 -4.22
N ILE A 193 19.87 -0.52 -3.52
CA ILE A 193 19.49 -0.33 -2.13
C ILE A 193 17.96 -0.20 -2.02
N SER A 194 17.31 -1.18 -1.40
CA SER A 194 15.85 -1.18 -1.19
C SER A 194 15.47 -0.65 0.20
N GLN A 195 16.33 -0.81 1.20
CA GLN A 195 16.10 -0.33 2.55
C GLN A 195 17.42 -0.01 3.27
N ILE A 196 17.37 0.99 4.15
CA ILE A 196 18.44 1.29 5.10
C ILE A 196 17.84 1.53 6.49
N ASN A 197 18.60 1.26 7.55
CA ASN A 197 18.19 1.63 8.90
C ASN A 197 18.66 3.04 9.29
N ALA A 198 18.13 3.54 10.41
CA ALA A 198 18.48 4.85 10.96
C ALA A 198 19.98 5.00 11.31
N ALA A 199 20.69 3.90 11.60
CA ALA A 199 22.11 3.94 11.88
C ALA A 199 22.93 4.40 10.64
N VAL A 200 22.55 3.97 9.43
CA VAL A 200 23.20 4.43 8.19
C VAL A 200 23.14 5.94 8.05
N THR A 201 21.97 6.54 8.30
CA THR A 201 21.79 7.99 8.23
C THR A 201 22.60 8.71 9.31
N ARG A 202 22.62 8.20 10.55
CA ARG A 202 23.35 8.81 11.67
C ARG A 202 24.87 8.74 11.50
N GLU A 203 25.38 7.59 11.07
CA GLU A 203 26.83 7.31 11.02
C GLU A 203 27.47 7.75 9.69
N LEU A 204 26.79 7.51 8.56
CA LEU A 204 27.32 7.86 7.24
C LEU A 204 26.77 9.18 6.69
N GLY A 205 25.76 9.77 7.32
CA GLY A 205 25.20 11.07 6.92
C GLY A 205 24.34 11.03 5.65
N PHE A 206 24.15 9.86 5.03
CA PHE A 206 23.30 9.72 3.85
C PHE A 206 21.83 9.87 4.23
N ARG A 207 21.08 10.68 3.48
CA ARG A 207 19.61 10.68 3.62
C ARG A 207 19.07 9.47 2.88
N ALA A 208 18.08 8.79 3.46
CA ALA A 208 17.44 7.64 2.83
C ALA A 208 16.99 7.93 1.39
N ALA A 209 16.39 9.10 1.14
CA ALA A 209 15.94 9.48 -0.19
C ALA A 209 17.05 9.57 -1.26
N ASP A 210 18.30 9.84 -0.85
CA ASP A 210 19.42 10.04 -1.77
C ASP A 210 20.14 8.74 -2.13
N VAL A 211 19.93 7.68 -1.34
CA VAL A 211 20.60 6.36 -1.53
C VAL A 211 19.63 5.24 -1.86
N LEU A 212 18.33 5.41 -1.64
CA LEU A 212 17.33 4.43 -2.05
C LEU A 212 17.31 4.30 -3.58
N ASN A 213 17.26 3.06 -4.07
CA ASN A 213 17.38 2.64 -5.46
C ASN A 213 18.74 2.89 -6.14
N GLU A 214 19.71 3.47 -5.42
CA GLU A 214 21.07 3.59 -5.91
C GLU A 214 21.82 2.24 -5.83
N PRO A 215 22.85 2.04 -6.67
CA PRO A 215 23.68 0.85 -6.62
C PRO A 215 24.42 0.73 -5.27
N SER A 216 24.59 -0.49 -4.77
CA SER A 216 25.24 -0.75 -3.48
C SER A 216 26.67 -0.20 -3.37
N ASP A 217 27.36 -0.07 -4.51
CA ASP A 217 28.75 0.38 -4.57
C ASP A 217 28.94 1.84 -4.10
N VAL A 218 27.87 2.66 -4.10
CA VAL A 218 27.91 4.07 -3.64
C VAL A 218 28.28 4.20 -2.16
N LEU A 219 28.05 3.16 -1.36
CA LEU A 219 28.35 3.15 0.08
C LEU A 219 29.82 2.83 0.39
N LEU A 220 30.58 2.37 -0.61
CA LEU A 220 31.96 1.95 -0.46
C LEU A 220 32.92 3.02 -0.97
N SER A 221 34.10 3.11 -0.35
CA SER A 221 35.18 3.94 -0.88
C SER A 221 35.68 3.37 -2.22
N PRO A 222 36.27 4.22 -3.10
CA PRO A 222 36.90 3.74 -4.33
C PRO A 222 37.98 2.68 -4.09
N GLN A 223 38.75 2.80 -3.00
CA GLN A 223 39.80 1.84 -2.64
C GLN A 223 39.22 0.48 -2.27
N SER A 224 38.11 0.49 -1.51
CA SER A 224 37.41 -0.71 -1.09
C SER A 224 36.75 -1.44 -2.26
N LEU A 225 36.19 -0.68 -3.20
CA LEU A 225 35.63 -1.24 -4.44
C LEU A 225 36.71 -1.92 -5.27
N GLU A 226 37.89 -1.31 -5.38
CA GLU A 226 39.00 -1.91 -6.14
C GLU A 226 39.51 -3.18 -5.46
N ALA A 227 39.68 -3.17 -4.14
CA ALA A 227 40.04 -4.36 -3.38
C ALA A 227 39.03 -5.51 -3.56
N LEU A 228 37.73 -5.19 -3.62
CA LEU A 228 36.69 -6.19 -3.92
C LEU A 228 36.79 -6.71 -5.35
N ARG A 229 37.09 -5.86 -6.34
CA ARG A 229 37.28 -6.28 -7.73
C ARG A 229 38.46 -7.23 -7.86
N GLU A 230 39.61 -6.90 -7.28
CA GLU A 230 40.79 -7.76 -7.29
C GLU A 230 40.53 -9.10 -6.60
N ALA A 231 39.76 -9.10 -5.52
CA ALA A 231 39.41 -10.30 -4.79
C ALA A 231 38.32 -11.15 -5.50
N THR A 232 37.67 -10.62 -6.53
CA THR A 232 36.61 -11.32 -7.26
C THR A 232 37.20 -11.96 -8.51
N ALA A 233 36.85 -13.22 -8.80
CA ALA A 233 37.44 -13.96 -9.93
C ALA A 233 37.04 -13.40 -11.31
N ASN A 234 36.12 -12.44 -11.36
CA ASN A 234 35.51 -11.92 -12.58
C ASN A 234 35.87 -10.45 -12.79
N ALA A 235 36.85 -10.18 -13.65
CA ALA A 235 37.37 -8.84 -13.95
C ALA A 235 36.37 -7.91 -14.67
N TYR A 236 35.22 -8.43 -15.14
CA TYR A 236 34.21 -7.69 -15.90
C TYR A 236 32.89 -7.49 -15.12
N LEU A 237 33.00 -7.03 -13.87
CA LEU A 237 31.83 -6.66 -13.07
C LEU A 237 31.20 -5.35 -13.59
N PRO A 238 29.88 -5.33 -13.88
CA PRO A 238 29.20 -4.09 -14.22
C PRO A 238 29.34 -3.05 -13.11
N THR A 239 29.61 -1.80 -13.49
CA THR A 239 29.72 -0.68 -12.55
C THR A 239 28.47 -0.58 -11.67
N GLY A 240 28.66 -0.49 -10.35
CA GLY A 240 27.57 -0.37 -9.39
C GLY A 240 27.12 -1.69 -8.75
N LEU A 241 27.57 -2.84 -9.27
CA LEU A 241 27.15 -4.16 -8.81
C LEU A 241 28.28 -5.00 -8.23
N THR A 242 29.45 -4.40 -8.00
CA THR A 242 30.65 -5.10 -7.56
C THR A 242 30.36 -5.82 -6.25
N LEU A 243 29.90 -5.08 -5.24
CA LEU A 243 29.61 -5.64 -3.92
C LEU A 243 28.55 -6.75 -3.98
N PHE A 244 27.43 -6.47 -4.68
CA PHE A 244 26.33 -7.42 -4.79
C PHE A 244 26.74 -8.74 -5.46
N ARG A 245 27.49 -8.67 -6.56
CA ARG A 245 27.94 -9.87 -7.28
C ARG A 245 28.94 -10.67 -6.47
N THR A 246 29.87 -10.02 -5.78
CA THR A 246 30.81 -10.72 -4.90
C THR A 246 30.09 -11.48 -3.77
N ILE A 247 28.99 -10.94 -3.23
CA ILE A 247 28.16 -11.64 -2.23
C ILE A 247 27.51 -12.90 -2.85
N LEU A 248 26.96 -12.78 -4.06
CA LEU A 248 26.32 -13.91 -4.73
C LEU A 248 27.31 -15.02 -5.09
N GLU A 249 28.51 -14.66 -5.56
CA GLU A 249 29.55 -15.64 -5.93
C GLU A 249 30.10 -16.38 -4.72
N ARG A 250 30.30 -15.69 -3.59
CA ARG A 250 30.89 -16.28 -2.38
C ARG A 250 29.86 -16.92 -1.45
N GLY A 251 28.57 -16.60 -1.61
CA GLY A 251 27.48 -17.02 -0.73
C GLY A 251 27.47 -16.33 0.64
N GLN A 252 28.63 -15.94 1.16
CA GLN A 252 28.78 -15.08 2.32
C GLN A 252 30.05 -14.23 2.15
N LEU A 253 29.92 -12.92 2.31
CA LEU A 253 31.03 -11.98 2.20
C LEU A 253 31.30 -11.35 3.56
N ALA A 254 32.56 -11.36 4.00
CA ALA A 254 32.98 -10.63 5.19
C ALA A 254 34.34 -9.97 4.93
N PHE A 255 34.44 -8.67 5.13
CA PHE A 255 35.70 -7.92 5.00
C PHE A 255 35.66 -6.64 5.82
N GLU A 256 36.84 -6.16 6.20
CA GLU A 256 37.00 -4.91 6.91
C GLU A 256 37.28 -3.77 5.94
N THR A 257 36.61 -2.64 6.15
CA THR A 257 36.76 -1.48 5.27
C THR A 257 36.35 -0.18 5.97
N ALA A 258 36.81 0.95 5.45
CA ALA A 258 36.14 2.22 5.66
C ALA A 258 34.92 2.32 4.72
N LEU A 259 33.86 2.97 5.20
CA LEU A 259 32.66 3.27 4.40
C LEU A 259 32.74 4.70 3.88
N ALA A 260 32.12 4.99 2.75
CA ALA A 260 32.03 6.37 2.25
C ALA A 260 31.14 7.22 3.17
N HIS A 261 31.49 8.50 3.34
CA HIS A 261 30.69 9.46 4.09
C HIS A 261 29.98 10.44 3.14
N ALA A 262 28.73 10.80 3.43
CA ALA A 262 27.93 11.69 2.58
C ALA A 262 28.53 13.10 2.40
N ALA A 263 29.31 13.59 3.37
CA ALA A 263 30.03 14.86 3.26
C ALA A 263 31.28 14.79 2.36
N GLY A 264 31.57 13.63 1.77
CA GLY A 264 32.76 13.36 0.97
C GLY A 264 33.89 12.76 1.81
N GLY A 265 34.67 11.87 1.17
CA GLY A 265 35.75 11.12 1.81
C GLY A 265 35.28 9.88 2.57
N ASP A 266 36.22 9.24 3.26
CA ASP A 266 35.94 8.05 4.06
C ASP A 266 35.46 8.40 5.46
N ALA A 267 34.55 7.58 5.98
CA ALA A 267 34.20 7.59 7.39
C ALA A 267 35.47 7.40 8.21
N ARG A 268 35.64 8.22 9.26
CA ARG A 268 36.75 8.09 10.23
C ARG A 268 36.73 6.80 11.05
N LYS A 269 35.80 5.89 10.75
CA LYS A 269 35.52 4.67 11.48
C LYS A 269 35.83 3.46 10.61
N HIS A 270 36.29 2.41 11.26
CA HIS A 270 36.51 1.11 10.63
C HIS A 270 35.27 0.25 10.81
N PHE A 271 34.79 -0.35 9.73
CA PHE A 271 33.65 -1.24 9.74
C PHE A 271 34.05 -2.65 9.29
N ILE A 272 33.44 -3.66 9.89
CA ILE A 272 33.37 -5.00 9.32
C ILE A 272 32.02 -5.16 8.62
N ILE A 273 32.06 -5.36 7.31
CA ILE A 273 30.86 -5.59 6.49
C ILE A 273 30.63 -7.08 6.36
N ARG A 274 29.40 -7.52 6.60
CA ARG A 274 28.92 -8.87 6.34
C ARG A 274 27.75 -8.83 5.37
N GLY A 275 27.89 -9.50 4.24
CA GLY A 275 26.87 -9.61 3.19
C GLY A 275 26.37 -11.04 3.05
N THR A 276 25.05 -11.21 3.04
CA THR A 276 24.38 -12.51 2.88
C THR A 276 23.26 -12.39 1.84
N PRO A 277 23.15 -13.31 0.86
CA PRO A 277 22.05 -13.31 -0.09
C PRO A 277 20.73 -13.70 0.58
N LEU A 278 19.63 -13.10 0.11
CA LEU A 278 18.27 -13.41 0.54
C LEU A 278 17.54 -14.16 -0.57
N TYR A 279 16.93 -15.28 -0.22
CA TYR A 279 16.15 -16.11 -1.13
C TYR A 279 14.72 -16.26 -0.62
N GLU A 280 13.77 -16.20 -1.54
CA GLU A 280 12.38 -16.50 -1.27
C GLU A 280 12.21 -18.02 -0.99
N ARG A 281 11.10 -18.43 -0.38
CA ARG A 281 10.75 -19.85 -0.17
C ARG A 281 10.76 -20.70 -1.45
N SER A 282 10.58 -20.06 -2.62
CA SER A 282 10.63 -20.68 -3.94
C SER A 282 12.06 -20.99 -4.43
N GLY A 283 13.09 -20.51 -3.72
CA GLY A 283 14.50 -20.58 -4.14
C GLY A 283 14.92 -19.44 -5.07
N LYS A 284 14.00 -18.52 -5.40
CA LYS A 284 14.31 -17.34 -6.21
C LYS A 284 15.11 -16.32 -5.40
N LEU A 285 16.13 -15.71 -6.00
CA LEU A 285 16.88 -14.61 -5.40
C LEU A 285 15.96 -13.41 -5.16
N GLU A 286 15.82 -13.01 -3.90
CA GLU A 286 15.06 -11.84 -3.47
C GLU A 286 15.95 -10.60 -3.39
N GLY A 287 17.22 -10.79 -2.99
CA GLY A 287 18.18 -9.71 -2.84
C GLY A 287 19.38 -10.09 -1.99
N ALA A 288 19.91 -9.15 -1.22
CA ALA A 288 20.97 -9.41 -0.24
C ALA A 288 20.82 -8.46 0.96
N VAL A 289 21.25 -8.92 2.13
CA VAL A 289 21.37 -8.08 3.33
C VAL A 289 22.83 -7.82 3.64
N LEU A 290 23.14 -6.57 3.98
CA LEU A 290 24.43 -6.09 4.38
C LEU A 290 24.33 -5.55 5.80
N VAL A 291 25.21 -6.03 6.67
CA VAL A 291 25.37 -5.52 8.03
C VAL A 291 26.79 -5.02 8.18
N ALA A 292 26.95 -3.75 8.54
CA ALA A 292 28.25 -3.17 8.85
C ALA A 292 28.32 -2.80 10.34
N SER A 293 29.31 -3.36 11.04
CA SER A 293 29.55 -3.13 12.47
C SER A 293 30.79 -2.26 12.66
N ASP A 294 30.68 -1.23 13.48
CA ASP A 294 31.81 -0.37 13.85
C ASP A 294 32.80 -1.15 14.73
N ILE A 295 34.02 -1.34 14.24
CA ILE A 295 35.11 -2.02 14.94
C ILE A 295 36.21 -1.03 15.36
N THR A 296 35.98 0.28 15.27
CA THR A 296 36.98 1.30 15.58
C THR A 296 37.47 1.19 17.02
N LEU A 297 36.55 1.05 17.97
CA LEU A 297 36.91 0.89 19.39
C LEU A 297 37.64 -0.44 19.65
N LEU A 298 37.27 -1.50 18.93
CA LEU A 298 37.92 -2.80 19.06
C LEU A 298 39.37 -2.72 18.58
N ARG A 299 39.61 -2.11 17.41
CA ARG A 299 40.96 -1.90 16.86
C ARG A 299 41.81 -1.03 17.76
N GLU A 300 41.26 0.05 18.31
CA GLU A 300 42.01 0.91 19.23
C GLU A 300 42.42 0.14 20.48
N ARG A 301 41.52 -0.65 21.08
CA ARG A 301 41.86 -1.50 22.24
C ARG A 301 42.92 -2.55 21.91
N GLU A 302 42.80 -3.21 20.76
CA GLU A 302 43.78 -4.20 20.30
C GLU A 302 45.15 -3.55 20.11
N LYS A 303 45.21 -2.38 19.48
CA LYS A 303 46.45 -1.63 19.27
C LYS A 303 47.06 -1.16 20.60
N GLN A 304 46.25 -0.70 21.54
CA GLN A 304 46.71 -0.32 22.88
C GLN A 304 47.26 -1.53 23.65
N LEU A 305 46.61 -2.70 23.53
CA LEU A 305 47.11 -3.94 24.12
C LEU A 305 48.44 -4.35 23.51
N GLN A 306 48.55 -4.36 22.18
CA GLN A 306 49.80 -4.67 21.47
C GLN A 306 50.92 -3.71 21.87
N LEU A 307 50.64 -2.41 21.95
CA LEU A 307 51.62 -1.40 22.38
C LEU A 307 52.03 -1.60 23.84
N SER A 308 51.09 -1.97 24.72
CA SER A 308 51.39 -2.27 26.12
C SER A 308 52.23 -3.55 26.26
N GLU A 309 51.91 -4.60 25.52
CA GLU A 309 52.70 -5.84 25.50
C GLU A 309 54.10 -5.59 24.94
N GLN A 310 54.21 -4.82 23.86
CA GLN A 310 55.51 -4.46 23.29
C GLN A 310 56.33 -3.62 24.28
N ARG A 311 55.72 -2.60 24.91
CA ARG A 311 56.39 -1.82 25.95
C ARG A 311 56.84 -2.70 27.12
N PHE A 312 56.00 -3.63 27.58
CA PHE A 312 56.37 -4.56 28.63
C PHE A 312 57.55 -5.44 28.21
N ARG A 313 57.53 -5.99 26.99
CA ARG A 313 58.66 -6.77 26.43
C ARG A 313 59.94 -5.94 26.39
N ASP A 314 59.87 -4.71 25.86
CA ASP A 314 61.01 -3.81 25.75
C ASP A 314 61.58 -3.46 27.14
N PHE A 315 60.72 -3.18 28.13
CA PHE A 315 61.16 -2.95 29.51
C PHE A 315 61.79 -4.20 30.14
N SER A 316 61.16 -5.37 29.98
CA SER A 316 61.66 -6.64 30.52
C SER A 316 62.99 -7.08 29.89
N ALA A 317 63.22 -6.72 28.62
CA ALA A 317 64.46 -7.05 27.91
C ALA A 317 65.63 -6.12 28.29
N VAL A 318 65.33 -4.91 28.77
CA VAL A 318 66.33 -3.91 29.18
C VAL A 318 66.57 -3.92 30.69
N SER A 319 65.63 -4.44 31.50
CA SER A 319 65.86 -4.64 32.93
C SER A 319 66.93 -5.72 33.15
N SER A 320 67.92 -5.40 34.00
CA SER A 320 68.87 -6.41 34.50
C SER A 320 68.19 -7.44 35.42
N ASP A 321 66.97 -7.16 35.87
CA ASP A 321 66.15 -8.07 36.66
C ASP A 321 65.41 -9.06 35.76
N GLY A 322 65.47 -10.33 36.14
CA GLY A 322 64.77 -11.40 35.47
C GLY A 322 63.34 -11.57 35.92
N PHE A 323 62.44 -11.69 34.96
CA PHE A 323 61.04 -12.04 35.20
C PHE A 323 60.75 -13.42 34.60
N TRP A 324 60.13 -14.28 35.39
CA TRP A 324 59.64 -15.58 34.92
C TRP A 324 58.24 -15.86 35.45
N GLU A 325 57.54 -16.73 34.75
CA GLU A 325 56.22 -17.23 35.13
C GLU A 325 56.28 -18.75 35.16
N VAL A 326 55.63 -19.33 36.16
CA VAL A 326 55.48 -20.78 36.31
C VAL A 326 54.00 -21.14 36.37
N ASP A 327 53.66 -22.35 35.95
CA ASP A 327 52.31 -22.89 36.09
C ASP A 327 51.99 -23.30 37.53
N ALA A 328 50.79 -23.87 37.74
CA ALA A 328 50.33 -24.33 39.05
C ALA A 328 51.19 -25.47 39.65
N SER A 329 52.00 -26.16 38.84
CA SER A 329 52.96 -27.18 39.28
C SER A 329 54.36 -26.60 39.44
N LEU A 330 54.51 -25.27 39.43
CA LEU A 330 55.76 -24.54 39.51
C LEU A 330 56.73 -24.85 38.36
N CYS A 331 56.21 -25.28 37.21
CA CYS A 331 57.00 -25.52 36.01
C CYS A 331 57.02 -24.26 35.13
N PHE A 332 58.16 -23.91 34.56
CA PHE A 332 58.26 -22.76 33.65
C PHE A 332 57.37 -22.98 32.41
N ASN A 333 56.44 -22.08 32.15
CA ASN A 333 55.52 -22.19 31.01
C ASN A 333 55.99 -21.43 29.76
N ARG A 334 57.06 -20.63 29.89
CA ARG A 334 57.67 -19.80 28.85
C ARG A 334 59.19 -19.79 28.98
N PRO A 335 59.93 -19.53 27.88
CA PRO A 335 61.38 -19.38 27.93
C PRO A 335 61.78 -18.24 28.88
N VAL A 336 62.77 -18.49 29.72
CA VAL A 336 63.31 -17.49 30.66
C VAL A 336 64.75 -17.20 30.27
N PHE A 337 65.12 -15.92 30.16
CA PHE A 337 66.49 -15.50 29.77
C PHE A 337 67.01 -16.14 28.46
N GLY A 338 66.12 -16.42 27.50
CA GLY A 338 66.49 -17.07 26.23
C GLY A 338 66.77 -18.58 26.33
N ARG A 339 66.54 -19.21 27.48
CA ARG A 339 66.65 -20.66 27.71
C ARG A 339 65.32 -21.35 27.43
N GLU A 340 65.18 -21.94 26.25
CA GLU A 340 64.01 -22.76 25.89
C GLU A 340 63.99 -24.12 26.60
N ASP A 341 65.16 -24.62 26.99
CA ASP A 341 65.35 -25.91 27.67
C ASP A 341 64.76 -25.94 29.10
N LEU A 342 64.46 -24.77 29.67
CA LEU A 342 63.82 -24.66 30.98
C LEU A 342 62.30 -24.80 30.91
N VAL A 343 61.67 -24.72 29.74
CA VAL A 343 60.21 -24.84 29.62
C VAL A 343 59.77 -26.25 30.05
N GLY A 344 58.84 -26.31 31.00
CA GLY A 344 58.34 -27.55 31.61
C GLY A 344 59.18 -28.06 32.79
N VAL A 345 60.31 -27.43 33.09
CA VAL A 345 61.16 -27.77 34.25
C VAL A 345 60.60 -27.12 35.51
N ASN A 346 60.55 -27.88 36.61
CA ASN A 346 60.08 -27.36 37.90
C ASN A 346 61.11 -26.42 38.54
N LEU A 347 60.67 -25.27 39.04
CA LEU A 347 61.52 -24.23 39.63
C LEU A 347 62.46 -24.75 40.74
N PHE A 348 61.99 -25.66 41.59
CA PHE A 348 62.81 -26.18 42.68
C PHE A 348 63.79 -27.27 42.25
N SER A 349 63.62 -27.85 41.05
CA SER A 349 64.56 -28.85 40.53
C SER A 349 65.90 -28.25 40.10
N ILE A 350 65.93 -26.95 39.77
CA ILE A 350 67.15 -26.21 39.41
C ILE A 350 67.82 -25.54 40.61
N ALA A 351 67.21 -25.60 41.81
CA ALA A 351 67.76 -25.02 43.02
C ALA A 351 68.64 -26.03 43.79
N SER A 352 69.80 -25.58 44.28
CA SER A 352 70.72 -26.39 45.06
C SER A 352 70.08 -26.80 46.39
N ASN A 353 70.27 -28.05 46.80
CA ASN A 353 69.76 -28.59 48.06
C ASN A 353 70.80 -29.39 48.85
N GLU A 354 72.09 -29.16 48.59
CA GLU A 354 73.20 -29.94 49.14
C GLU A 354 73.36 -29.71 50.66
N THR A 355 73.17 -28.47 51.11
CA THR A 355 73.28 -28.09 52.53
C THR A 355 71.94 -28.06 53.25
N ASP A 356 71.96 -28.25 54.58
CA ASP A 356 70.74 -28.16 55.40
C ASP A 356 70.14 -26.74 55.40
N ALA A 357 70.96 -25.70 55.21
CA ALA A 357 70.50 -24.32 55.09
C ALA A 357 69.70 -24.10 53.79
N GLN A 358 70.18 -24.63 52.66
CA GLN A 358 69.48 -24.58 51.38
C GLN A 358 68.15 -25.35 51.44
N ARG A 359 68.14 -26.56 52.03
CA ARG A 359 66.89 -27.35 52.17
C ARG A 359 65.83 -26.65 53.02
N ARG A 360 66.24 -25.92 54.06
CA ARG A 360 65.31 -25.10 54.86
C ARG A 360 64.78 -23.92 54.08
N SER A 361 65.63 -23.17 53.38
CA SER A 361 65.20 -22.04 52.54
C SER A 361 64.15 -22.46 51.49
N LEU A 362 64.39 -23.58 50.79
CA LEU A 362 63.43 -24.11 49.81
C LEU A 362 62.11 -24.56 50.43
N ALA A 363 62.16 -25.21 51.60
CA ALA A 363 60.95 -25.63 52.32
C ALA A 363 60.13 -24.42 52.82
N ASP A 364 60.81 -23.35 53.24
CA ASP A 364 60.14 -22.11 53.66
C ASP A 364 59.43 -21.44 52.48
N ILE A 365 60.08 -21.37 51.30
CA ILE A 365 59.47 -20.85 50.06
C ILE A 365 58.25 -21.70 49.66
N ASP A 366 58.39 -23.03 49.65
CA ASP A 366 57.30 -23.95 49.30
C ASP A 366 56.10 -23.79 50.25
N ALA A 367 56.34 -23.65 51.55
CA ALA A 367 55.29 -23.44 52.55
C ALA A 367 54.58 -22.09 52.41
N VAL A 368 55.27 -21.03 51.96
CA VAL A 368 54.66 -19.72 51.69
C VAL A 368 53.86 -19.76 50.39
N MET A 369 54.39 -20.39 49.34
CA MET A 369 53.67 -20.57 48.07
C MET A 369 52.42 -21.45 48.23
N ALA A 370 52.47 -22.52 49.02
CA ALA A 370 51.30 -23.36 49.33
C ALA A 370 50.18 -22.58 50.03
N ARG A 371 50.52 -21.51 50.75
CA ARG A 371 49.56 -20.61 51.40
C ARG A 371 49.09 -19.46 50.49
N HIS A 372 49.62 -19.36 49.26
CA HIS A 372 49.34 -18.28 48.31
C HIS A 372 49.59 -16.87 48.89
N GLU A 373 50.57 -16.77 49.80
CA GLU A 373 50.97 -15.50 50.41
C GLU A 373 52.03 -14.80 49.54
N GLU A 374 52.01 -13.47 49.52
CA GLU A 374 53.05 -12.68 48.86
C GLU A 374 54.39 -12.88 49.59
N PHE A 375 55.45 -13.13 48.84
CA PHE A 375 56.77 -13.46 49.37
C PHE A 375 57.85 -12.59 48.69
N ARG A 376 58.84 -12.13 49.46
CA ARG A 376 59.88 -11.18 49.03
C ARG A 376 61.23 -11.52 49.67
N ASP A 377 62.32 -11.08 49.04
CA ASP A 377 63.70 -11.18 49.55
C ASP A 377 64.16 -12.62 49.86
N PHE A 378 63.75 -13.58 49.04
CA PHE A 378 64.20 -14.97 49.16
C PHE A 378 65.48 -15.22 48.39
N GLU A 379 66.44 -15.83 49.07
CA GLU A 379 67.71 -16.24 48.49
C GLU A 379 67.75 -17.76 48.38
N PHE A 380 68.00 -18.23 47.16
CA PHE A 380 68.32 -19.63 46.89
C PHE A 380 69.45 -19.69 45.87
N GLN A 381 70.18 -20.79 45.91
CA GLN A 381 71.31 -21.03 45.01
C GLN A 381 70.87 -21.98 43.90
N LEU A 382 71.40 -21.80 42.69
CA LEU A 382 71.13 -22.69 41.56
C LEU A 382 72.13 -23.86 41.54
N SER A 383 71.63 -25.08 41.27
CA SER A 383 72.39 -26.35 41.29
C SER A 383 73.51 -26.40 40.26
N GLU A 384 73.35 -25.73 39.13
CA GLU A 384 74.38 -25.55 38.11
C GLU A 384 74.60 -24.04 37.88
N PRO A 385 75.82 -23.59 37.55
CA PRO A 385 76.01 -22.27 36.99
C PRO A 385 75.26 -22.22 35.65
N VAL A 386 74.12 -21.55 35.65
CA VAL A 386 73.32 -21.38 34.44
C VAL A 386 74.08 -20.43 33.53
N ALA A 387 74.67 -20.96 32.45
CA ALA A 387 75.34 -20.13 31.45
C ALA A 387 74.37 -19.05 30.95
N GLY A 388 74.74 -17.78 31.13
CA GLY A 388 73.89 -16.61 30.83
C GLY A 388 73.34 -15.86 32.06
N TRP A 389 73.67 -16.28 33.28
CA TRP A 389 73.33 -15.60 34.55
C TRP A 389 74.59 -15.02 35.23
N ASP A 390 75.47 -14.36 34.45
CA ASP A 390 76.67 -13.66 34.94
C ASP A 390 76.38 -12.19 35.28
#